data_AF-A0A0R3P9Q2-F1
#
_entry.id   AF-A0A0R3P9Q2-F1
#
_cell.length_a   1.000
_cell.length_b   1.000
_cell.length_c   1.000
_cell.angle_alpha   90.00
_cell.angle_beta   90.00
_cell.angle_gamma   90.00
#
_symmetry.space_group_name_H-M   'P 1'
#
loop_
_entity.id
_entity.type
_entity.pdbx_description
1 polymer ?
#
loop_
_entity_poly.entity_id
_entity_poly.type
_entity_poly.pdbx_seq_one_letter_code
_entity_poly.pdbx_strand_id
1 'polypeptide(L)'
;MSANVVILLIKLSTKSLAVRSVGSFLIGFSLLAVQVCAFNRTVSKVDEFLANEARNTKVIGAHSIEEMCRKLKKPRRVMMLVKAGLPVDSMIESIVPHLDSGDIIIDGGNSEYTDTNVSLQFCS
;
A
#
# COMPACT_ATOMS: atom_id res chain seq x y z
N MET A 1 18.48 10.81 4.15
CA MET A 1 17.79 9.55 4.50
C MET A 1 16.30 9.74 4.29
N SER A 2 15.80 9.55 3.07
CA SER A 2 14.39 9.83 2.76
C SER A 2 13.83 8.84 1.75
N ALA A 3 13.11 7.84 2.25
CA ALA A 3 12.03 7.20 1.53
C ALA A 3 11.16 6.44 2.56
N ASN A 4 9.95 6.93 2.79
CA ASN A 4 8.87 6.15 3.38
C ASN A 4 7.95 5.80 2.21
N VAL A 5 7.90 4.52 1.84
CA VAL A 5 6.97 4.03 0.80
C VAL A 5 5.91 3.23 1.52
N VAL A 6 4.66 3.62 1.34
CA VAL A 6 3.50 2.86 1.83
C VAL A 6 3.10 1.88 0.78
N ILE A 7 2.75 0.68 1.22
CA ILE A 7 2.21 -0.32 0.33
C ILE A 7 0.87 -0.75 0.88
N LEU A 8 -0.16 -0.35 0.15
CA LEU A 8 -1.55 -0.59 0.39
C LEU A 8 -1.93 -1.93 -0.26
N LEU A 9 -2.21 -2.92 0.59
CA LEU A 9 -2.57 -4.27 0.17
C LEU A 9 -4.08 -4.44 0.20
N ILE A 10 -4.72 -4.43 -0.96
CA ILE A 10 -6.12 -4.84 -1.03
C ILE A 10 -6.16 -6.28 -1.48
N LYS A 11 -6.49 -7.14 -0.50
CA LYS A 11 -6.62 -8.60 -0.56
C LYS A 11 -5.42 -9.34 0.02
N LEU A 12 -5.23 -9.15 1.32
CA LEU A 12 -4.60 -10.16 2.19
C LEU A 12 -5.52 -11.41 2.29
N SER A 13 -5.73 -12.20 1.24
CA SER A 13 -6.33 -13.53 1.40
C SER A 13 -5.26 -14.53 1.82
N THR A 14 -5.28 -14.97 3.08
CA THR A 14 -4.33 -15.94 3.69
C THR A 14 -4.20 -17.27 2.95
N LYS A 15 -5.04 -17.53 1.94
CA LYS A 15 -5.03 -18.75 1.10
C LYS A 15 -4.45 -18.56 -0.31
N SER A 16 -4.12 -17.33 -0.73
CA SER A 16 -3.63 -17.07 -2.09
C SER A 16 -2.12 -16.91 -2.12
N LEU A 17 -1.45 -17.62 -3.05
CA LEU A 17 0.00 -17.53 -3.29
C LEU A 17 0.48 -16.07 -3.48
N ALA A 18 -0.40 -15.21 -4.01
CA ALA A 18 -0.17 -13.78 -4.21
C ALA A 18 0.05 -12.99 -2.91
N VAL A 19 -0.50 -13.44 -1.78
CA VAL A 19 -0.27 -12.75 -0.49
C VAL A 19 1.12 -13.00 0.05
N ARG A 20 1.64 -14.22 -0.14
CA ARG A 20 3.00 -14.57 0.28
C ARG A 20 4.06 -13.86 -0.57
N SER A 21 3.81 -13.70 -1.87
CA SER A 21 4.74 -12.95 -2.75
C SER A 21 4.76 -11.47 -2.40
N VAL A 22 3.60 -10.87 -2.11
CA VAL A 22 3.51 -9.46 -1.75
C VAL A 22 4.01 -9.19 -0.32
N GLY A 23 3.72 -10.07 0.64
CA GLY A 23 4.33 -10.03 1.97
C GLY A 23 5.85 -10.06 1.90
N SER A 24 6.41 -10.98 1.10
CA SER A 24 7.85 -11.04 0.83
C SER A 24 8.39 -9.76 0.18
N PHE A 25 7.61 -9.12 -0.71
CA PHE A 25 7.96 -7.83 -1.31
C PHE A 25 8.00 -6.70 -0.25
N LEU A 26 7.00 -6.62 0.64
CA LEU A 26 7.00 -5.64 1.74
C LEU A 26 8.21 -5.79 2.65
N ILE A 27 8.51 -7.04 3.01
CA ILE A 27 9.65 -7.38 3.85
C ILE A 27 10.95 -7.01 3.14
N GLY A 28 11.10 -7.37 1.86
CA GLY A 28 12.25 -6.98 1.04
C GLY A 28 12.46 -5.48 0.98
N PHE A 29 11.39 -4.70 0.80
CA PHE A 29 11.46 -3.24 0.81
C PHE A 29 11.84 -2.70 2.19
N SER A 30 11.34 -3.31 3.27
CA SER A 30 11.72 -2.98 4.64
C SER A 30 13.21 -3.22 4.92
N LEU A 31 13.85 -4.16 4.22
CA LEU A 31 15.30 -4.42 4.35
C LEU A 31 16.13 -3.32 3.69
N LEU A 32 15.60 -2.58 2.71
CA LEU A 32 16.24 -1.43 2.06
C LEU A 32 16.23 -0.15 2.92
N ALA A 33 16.11 -0.30 4.25
CA ALA A 33 16.00 0.78 5.23
C ALA A 33 14.80 1.75 5.02
N VAL A 34 13.78 1.31 4.26
CA VAL A 34 12.51 2.01 4.09
C VAL A 34 11.53 1.55 5.15
N GLN A 35 10.85 2.47 5.82
CA GLN A 35 9.71 2.10 6.67
C GLN A 35 8.48 1.95 5.79
N VAL A 36 7.79 0.82 5.93
CA VAL A 36 6.61 0.47 5.15
C VAL A 36 5.39 0.46 6.05
N CYS A 37 4.32 1.15 5.65
CA CYS A 37 3.02 1.05 6.30
C CYS A 37 2.13 0.12 5.47
N ALA A 38 1.58 -0.92 6.10
CA ALA A 38 0.63 -1.84 5.51
C ALA A 38 -0.79 -1.50 5.96
N PHE A 39 -1.72 -1.49 5.01
CA PHE A 39 -3.16 -1.36 5.28
C PHE A 39 -3.92 -2.38 4.43
N ASN A 40 -5.04 -2.87 4.98
CA ASN A 40 -6.01 -3.68 4.26
C ASN A 40 -7.42 -3.37 4.80
N ARG A 41 -8.44 -3.47 3.93
CA ARG A 41 -9.85 -3.18 4.30
C ARG A 41 -10.34 -3.99 5.50
N THR A 42 -9.88 -5.23 5.64
CA THR A 42 -10.12 -6.03 6.84
C THR A 42 -8.94 -5.86 7.78
N VAL A 43 -9.16 -5.14 8.88
CA VAL A 43 -8.14 -4.76 9.86
C VAL A 43 -7.46 -5.97 10.51
N SER A 44 -8.22 -7.01 10.86
CA SER A 44 -7.66 -8.21 11.51
C SER A 44 -6.52 -8.86 10.71
N LYS A 45 -6.55 -8.74 9.38
CA LYS A 45 -5.51 -9.27 8.49
C LYS A 45 -4.21 -8.48 8.55
N VAL A 46 -4.28 -7.19 8.88
CA VAL A 46 -3.09 -6.37 9.15
C VAL A 46 -2.43 -6.87 10.42
N ASP A 47 -3.21 -7.08 11.49
CA ASP A 47 -2.68 -7.55 12.77
C ASP A 47 -2.10 -8.96 12.64
N GLU A 48 -2.78 -9.87 11.93
CA GLU A 48 -2.27 -11.21 11.61
C GLU A 48 -0.95 -11.16 10.82
N PHE A 49 -0.84 -10.26 9.83
CA PHE A 49 0.37 -10.11 9.02
C PHE A 49 1.55 -9.61 9.86
N LEU A 50 1.32 -8.61 10.73
CA LEU A 50 2.34 -8.07 11.63
C LEU A 50 2.79 -9.09 12.69
N ALA A 51 1.86 -9.89 13.22
CA ALA A 51 2.17 -10.92 14.21
C ALA A 51 2.95 -12.11 13.63
N ASN A 52 2.80 -12.37 12.32
CA ASN A 52 3.39 -13.51 11.64
C ASN A 52 4.50 -13.09 10.66
N GLU A 53 4.17 -12.88 9.38
CA GLU A 53 5.13 -12.72 8.29
C GLU A 53 6.04 -11.49 8.49
N ALA A 54 5.49 -10.38 8.95
CA ALA A 54 6.24 -9.14 9.20
C ALA A 54 6.84 -9.06 10.60
N ARG A 55 6.84 -10.15 11.38
CA ARG A 55 7.45 -10.17 12.71
C ARG A 55 8.94 -9.85 12.61
N ASN A 56 9.41 -8.95 13.49
CA ASN A 56 10.79 -8.45 13.52
C ASN A 56 11.23 -7.67 12.26
N THR A 57 10.29 -7.15 11.48
CA THR A 57 10.58 -6.24 10.35
C THR A 57 10.27 -4.80 10.73
N LYS A 58 10.53 -3.84 9.83
CA LYS A 58 10.18 -2.42 10.02
C LYS A 58 8.80 -2.08 9.47
N VAL A 59 7.99 -3.09 9.14
CA VAL A 59 6.63 -2.87 8.66
C VAL A 59 5.72 -2.50 9.83
N ILE A 60 4.95 -1.43 9.66
CA ILE A 60 3.93 -0.98 10.61
C ILE A 60 2.55 -1.16 9.96
N GLY A 61 1.51 -1.40 10.77
CA GLY A 61 0.14 -1.46 10.28
C GLY A 61 -0.61 -0.15 10.47
N ALA A 62 -1.65 0.05 9.67
CA ALA A 62 -2.69 1.03 9.92
C ALA A 62 -4.07 0.38 9.84
N HIS A 63 -5.01 0.91 10.62
CA HIS A 63 -6.38 0.40 10.73
C HIS A 63 -7.40 1.28 9.98
N SER A 64 -7.00 2.47 9.51
CA SER A 64 -7.75 3.30 8.59
C SER A 64 -6.86 3.93 7.51
N ILE A 65 -7.45 4.38 6.40
CA ILE A 65 -6.74 5.11 5.34
C ILE A 65 -6.18 6.42 5.89
N GLU A 66 -6.94 7.11 6.74
CA GLU A 66 -6.49 8.33 7.40
C GLU A 66 -5.26 8.08 8.29
N GLU A 67 -5.32 7.04 9.13
CA GLU A 67 -4.20 6.66 9.99
C GLU A 67 -2.97 6.28 9.17
N MET A 68 -3.19 5.54 8.08
CA MET A 68 -2.14 5.20 7.12
C MET A 68 -1.47 6.46 6.60
N CYS A 69 -2.24 7.45 6.10
CA CYS A 69 -1.71 8.70 5.55
C CYS A 69 -1.02 9.59 6.60
N ARG A 70 -1.50 9.58 7.85
CA ARG A 70 -0.90 10.31 8.98
C ARG A 70 0.45 9.72 9.41
N LYS A 71 0.65 8.41 9.25
CA LYS A 71 1.92 7.73 9.56
C LYS A 71 3.04 8.07 8.56
N LEU A 72 2.75 8.84 7.50
CA LEU A 72 3.67 9.07 6.39
C LEU A 72 4.41 10.38 6.51
N LYS A 73 5.64 10.39 6.02
CA LYS A 73 6.40 11.62 5.83
C LYS A 73 6.03 12.21 4.47
N LYS A 74 5.89 13.53 4.43
CA LYS A 74 5.71 14.27 3.17
C LYS A 74 7.03 14.33 2.38
N PRO A 75 6.99 14.37 1.03
CA PRO A 75 5.82 14.06 0.20
C PRO A 75 5.44 12.58 0.34
N ARG A 76 4.16 12.31 0.57
CA ARG A 76 3.64 10.96 0.84
C ARG A 76 3.69 10.14 -0.44
N ARG A 77 4.02 8.86 -0.30
CA ARG A 77 4.05 7.90 -1.41
C ARG A 77 3.18 6.72 -1.07
N VAL A 78 2.08 6.54 -1.80
CA VAL A 78 1.10 5.48 -1.58
C VAL A 78 1.13 4.53 -2.78
N MET A 79 1.66 3.32 -2.58
CA MET A 79 1.66 2.28 -3.59
C MET A 79 0.47 1.35 -3.39
N MET A 80 -0.37 1.20 -4.40
CA MET A 80 -1.56 0.37 -4.39
C MET A 80 -1.29 -0.97 -5.06
N LEU A 81 -1.57 -2.07 -4.36
CA LEU A 81 -1.53 -3.43 -4.91
C LEU A 81 -2.94 -4.00 -4.87
N VAL A 82 -3.77 -3.56 -5.82
CA VAL A 82 -5.17 -3.97 -6.02
C VAL A 82 -5.31 -4.91 -7.21
N LYS A 83 -6.40 -5.70 -7.23
CA LYS A 83 -6.87 -6.27 -8.49
C LYS A 83 -7.36 -5.14 -9.40
N ALA A 84 -7.01 -5.22 -10.68
CA ALA A 84 -7.40 -4.27 -11.69
C ALA A 84 -8.92 -4.10 -11.81
N GLY A 85 -9.34 -2.90 -12.23
CA GLY A 85 -10.73 -2.51 -12.46
C GLY A 85 -11.31 -1.59 -11.39
N LEU A 86 -12.64 -1.61 -11.23
CA LEU A 86 -13.42 -0.79 -10.28
C LEU A 86 -12.85 -0.61 -8.86
N PRO A 87 -12.09 -1.56 -8.26
CA PRO A 87 -11.48 -1.36 -6.95
C PRO A 87 -10.41 -0.27 -6.89
N VAL A 88 -9.80 0.11 -8.01
CA VAL A 88 -8.73 1.11 -8.09
C VAL A 88 -9.31 2.51 -7.85
N ASP A 89 -10.29 2.92 -8.66
CA ASP A 89 -10.86 4.28 -8.63
C ASP A 89 -11.48 4.61 -7.27
N SER A 90 -12.29 3.69 -6.73
CA SER A 90 -12.93 3.86 -5.41
C SER A 90 -11.89 4.00 -4.28
N MET A 91 -10.73 3.37 -4.44
CA MET A 91 -9.66 3.50 -3.46
C MET A 91 -8.93 4.83 -3.60
N ILE A 92 -8.67 5.29 -4.83
CA ILE A 92 -8.11 6.62 -5.09
C ILE A 92 -9.02 7.70 -4.47
N GLU A 93 -10.33 7.63 -4.72
CA GLU A 93 -11.33 8.54 -4.14
C GLU A 93 -11.31 8.55 -2.60
N SER A 94 -10.99 7.42 -1.98
CA SER A 94 -10.87 7.31 -0.52
C SER A 94 -9.55 7.85 0.03
N ILE A 95 -8.49 7.89 -0.77
CA ILE A 95 -7.14 8.31 -0.36
C ILE A 95 -6.92 9.80 -0.60
N VAL A 96 -7.35 10.31 -1.76
CA VAL A 96 -7.15 11.69 -2.20
C VAL A 96 -7.51 12.74 -1.13
N PRO A 97 -8.62 12.61 -0.36
CA PRO A 97 -8.96 13.57 0.70
C PRO A 97 -7.93 13.67 1.85
N HIS A 98 -7.02 12.69 1.96
CA HIS A 98 -5.99 12.62 3.00
C HIS A 98 -4.59 12.92 2.47
N LEU A 99 -4.45 13.26 1.19
CA LEU A 99 -3.21 13.66 0.55
C LEU A 99 -3.12 15.17 0.39
N ASP A 100 -1.89 15.68 0.35
CA ASP A 100 -1.59 17.07 0.04
C ASP A 100 -1.01 17.19 -1.37
N SER A 101 -0.98 18.41 -1.91
CA SER A 101 -0.29 18.72 -3.17
C SER A 101 1.17 18.26 -3.12
N GLY A 102 1.60 17.57 -4.17
CA GLY A 102 2.94 16.95 -4.26
C GLY A 102 3.06 15.53 -3.68
N ASP A 103 1.99 14.97 -3.09
CA ASP A 103 1.93 13.54 -2.76
C ASP A 103 1.74 12.69 -4.03
N ILE A 104 2.16 11.42 -3.95
CA ILE A 104 2.23 10.51 -5.10
C ILE A 104 1.46 9.22 -4.81
N ILE A 105 0.54 8.87 -5.70
CA ILE A 105 -0.09 7.55 -5.75
C ILE A 105 0.58 6.72 -6.87
N ILE A 106 0.92 5.46 -6.57
CA ILE A 106 1.55 4.52 -7.50
C ILE A 106 0.65 3.29 -7.59
N ASP A 107 0.05 3.01 -8.75
CA ASP A 107 -0.63 1.74 -8.96
C ASP A 107 0.37 0.66 -9.39
N GLY A 108 0.50 -0.38 -8.59
CA GLY A 108 1.33 -1.55 -8.85
C GLY A 108 0.54 -2.84 -8.99
N GLY A 109 -0.80 -2.76 -9.13
CA GLY A 109 -1.64 -3.94 -9.36
C GLY A 109 -1.28 -4.68 -10.65
N ASN A 110 -1.53 -5.99 -10.68
CA ASN A 110 -1.51 -6.76 -11.93
C ASN A 110 -2.77 -6.40 -12.74
N SER A 111 -2.73 -5.26 -13.43
CA SER A 111 -3.56 -5.00 -14.60
C SER A 111 -3.18 -6.01 -15.69
N GLU A 112 -4.17 -6.76 -16.18
CA GLU A 112 -4.03 -7.38 -17.49
C GLU A 112 -3.61 -6.29 -18.48
N TYR A 113 -2.69 -6.67 -19.37
CA TYR A 113 -1.90 -5.82 -20.27
C TYR A 113 -2.73 -5.02 -21.31
N THR A 114 -4.04 -4.90 -21.15
CA THR A 114 -4.96 -4.21 -22.06
C THR A 114 -5.35 -2.80 -21.64
N ASP A 115 -5.08 -2.37 -20.41
CA ASP A 115 -5.36 -1.00 -19.95
C ASP A 115 -4.08 -0.32 -19.44
N THR A 116 -3.18 0.02 -20.36
CA THR A 116 -2.05 0.91 -20.03
C THR A 116 -2.54 2.36 -20.06
N ASN A 117 -3.25 2.77 -19.01
CA ASN A 117 -3.29 4.17 -18.62
C ASN A 117 -2.46 4.33 -17.36
N VAL A 118 -1.20 4.71 -17.55
CA VAL A 118 -0.33 5.17 -16.46
C VAL A 118 -0.91 6.49 -15.95
N SER A 119 -1.83 6.43 -14.98
CA SER A 119 -2.37 7.61 -14.33
C SER A 119 -1.41 8.10 -13.25
N LEU A 120 -0.32 8.76 -13.67
CA LEU A 120 0.45 9.65 -12.78
C LEU A 120 -0.42 10.87 -12.48
N GLN A 121 -1.30 10.75 -11.49
CA GLN A 121 -2.16 11.84 -11.08
C GLN A 121 -1.40 12.69 -10.05
N PHE A 122 -0.91 13.84 -10.49
CA PHE A 122 -0.36 14.85 -9.59
C PHE A 122 -1.52 15.50 -8.84
N CYS A 123 -1.53 15.41 -7.50
CA CYS A 123 -2.38 16.28 -6.70
C CYS A 123 -1.94 17.72 -6.93
N SER A 124 -2.76 18.47 -7.67
CA SER A 124 -2.61 19.91 -7.93
C SER A 124 -2.91 20.70 -6.65
#